data_AF-A0A7C6BM61-F1
#
_entry.id   AF-A0A7C6BM61-F1
#
_cell.length_a   1.000
_cell.length_b   1.000
_cell.length_c   1.000
_cell.angle_alpha   90.00
_cell.angle_beta   90.00
_cell.angle_gamma   90.00
#
_symmetry.space_group_name_H-M   'P 1'
#
loop_
_entity.id
_entity.type
_entity.pdbx_description
1 polymer ?
#
loop_
_entity_poly.entity_id
_entity_poly.type
_entity_poly.pdbx_seq_one_letter_code
_entity_poly.pdbx_strand_id
1 'polypeptide(L)'
;MENHKRRSGLMYEHEQYEPSKLRKQIILSILISLGTTIFIFSIISFRGISIDLSVFRVEWLVCGIIFLILAWIVDAVRVYLSSRAWNKTITFGQALKTVLSGYFMSTITPSATGGTPAQMYVLGRSGLTWGEAGSLVVVCGILYQVSLLLLIVVFIFL
;
A
#
# COMPACT_ATOMS: atom_id res chain seq x y z
N MET A 1 -3.66 35.44 -33.71
CA MET A 1 -3.12 34.14 -33.26
C MET A 1 -3.24 34.03 -31.73
N GLU A 2 -4.46 34.19 -31.22
CA GLU A 2 -4.74 34.46 -29.79
C GLU A 2 -5.86 33.54 -29.30
N ASN A 3 -5.74 32.23 -29.57
CA ASN A 3 -6.78 31.26 -29.18
C ASN A 3 -6.23 29.94 -28.63
N HIS A 4 -4.92 29.84 -28.36
CA HIS A 4 -4.33 28.62 -27.81
C HIS A 4 -4.00 28.67 -26.30
N LYS A 5 -4.23 29.81 -25.62
CA LYS A 5 -3.89 30.01 -24.20
C LYS A 5 -5.09 29.90 -23.24
N ARG A 6 -6.17 29.24 -23.65
CA ARG A 6 -7.42 29.11 -22.86
C ARG A 6 -7.80 27.66 -22.49
N ARG A 7 -6.88 26.71 -22.64
CA ARG A 7 -7.09 25.28 -22.32
C ARG A 7 -6.19 24.72 -21.20
N SER A 8 -5.54 25.56 -20.41
CA SER A 8 -4.71 25.15 -19.26
C SER A 8 -5.38 25.45 -17.91
N GLY A 9 -6.70 25.26 -17.82
CA GLY A 9 -7.50 25.60 -16.65
C GLY A 9 -8.62 24.61 -16.35
N LEU A 10 -8.46 23.33 -16.71
CA LEU A 10 -9.46 22.31 -16.43
C LEU A 10 -8.90 21.20 -15.54
N MET A 11 -9.59 21.04 -14.40
CA MET A 11 -9.61 19.88 -13.51
C MET A 11 -8.47 19.75 -12.49
N TYR A 12 -8.33 20.75 -11.61
CA TYR A 12 -8.10 20.42 -10.20
C TYR A 12 -9.41 20.66 -9.46
N GLU A 13 -10.30 19.67 -9.53
CA GLU A 13 -11.41 19.59 -8.59
C GLU A 13 -10.77 19.45 -7.20
N HIS A 14 -10.76 20.51 -6.41
CA HIS A 14 -10.42 20.43 -5.00
C HIS A 14 -11.54 19.61 -4.35
N GLU A 15 -11.39 18.29 -4.34
CA GLU A 15 -12.24 17.39 -3.57
C GLU A 15 -12.22 17.93 -2.13
N GLN A 16 -13.35 18.51 -1.71
CA GLN A 16 -13.42 19.20 -0.44
C GLN A 16 -13.17 18.18 0.67
N TYR A 17 -12.01 18.31 1.31
CA TYR A 17 -11.57 17.47 2.40
C TYR A 17 -12.53 17.65 3.59
N GLU A 18 -13.48 16.72 3.74
CA GLU A 18 -14.40 16.67 4.87
C GLU A 18 -13.89 15.68 5.93
N PRO A 19 -13.10 16.14 6.93
CA PRO A 19 -12.44 15.26 7.90
C PRO A 19 -13.41 14.44 8.74
N SER A 20 -14.67 14.87 8.86
CA SER A 20 -15.70 14.19 9.64
C SER A 20 -16.18 12.89 8.97
N LYS A 21 -16.24 12.84 7.64
CA LYS A 21 -16.62 11.64 6.86
C LYS A 21 -15.48 10.63 6.84
N LEU A 22 -14.25 11.09 6.66
CA LEU A 22 -13.05 10.24 6.66
C LEU A 22 -12.84 9.59 8.03
N ARG A 23 -13.01 10.37 9.11
CA ARG A 23 -12.94 9.84 10.48
C ARG A 23 -13.99 8.75 10.72
N LYS A 24 -15.23 8.94 10.24
CA LYS A 24 -16.29 7.92 10.34
C LYS A 24 -15.94 6.65 9.56
N GLN A 25 -15.39 6.75 8.35
CA GLN A 25 -14.98 5.60 7.54
C GLN A 25 -13.82 4.83 8.17
N ILE A 26 -12.83 5.54 8.73
CA ILE A 26 -11.73 4.91 9.47
C ILE A 26 -12.26 4.19 10.71
N ILE A 27 -13.12 4.85 11.52
CA ILE A 27 -13.73 4.25 12.71
C ILE A 27 -14.55 3.02 12.34
N LEU A 28 -15.34 3.08 11.27
CA LEU A 28 -16.13 1.96 10.79
C LEU A 28 -15.23 0.79 10.34
N SER A 29 -14.14 1.07 9.62
CA SER A 29 -13.18 0.04 9.19
C SER A 29 -12.51 -0.65 10.39
N ILE A 30 -12.13 0.14 11.40
CA ILE A 30 -11.56 -0.38 12.65
C ILE A 30 -12.59 -1.23 13.40
N LEU A 31 -13.84 -0.76 13.51
CA LEU A 31 -14.93 -1.50 14.17
C LEU A 31 -15.22 -2.83 13.48
N ILE A 32 -15.27 -2.85 12.15
CA ILE A 32 -15.49 -4.08 11.38
C ILE A 32 -14.32 -5.05 11.60
N SER A 33 -13.08 -4.57 11.54
CA SER A 33 -11.88 -5.40 11.74
C SER A 33 -11.77 -5.98 13.16
N LEU A 34 -12.06 -5.18 14.20
CA LEU A 34 -12.14 -5.65 15.58
C LEU A 34 -13.30 -6.63 15.76
N GLY A 35 -14.46 -6.31 15.19
CA GLY A 35 -15.66 -7.14 15.25
C GLY A 35 -15.44 -8.52 14.63
N THR A 36 -14.84 -8.60 13.43
CA THR A 36 -14.52 -9.88 12.79
C THR A 36 -13.47 -10.66 13.58
N THR A 37 -12.46 -9.99 14.13
CA THR A 37 -11.45 -10.64 14.98
C THR A 37 -12.12 -11.26 16.21
N ILE A 38 -12.90 -10.49 16.96
CA ILE A 38 -13.63 -10.98 18.15
C ILE A 38 -14.60 -12.10 17.76
N PHE A 39 -15.31 -11.98 16.64
CA PHE A 39 -16.25 -12.99 16.16
C PHE A 39 -15.56 -14.32 15.83
N ILE A 40 -14.41 -14.26 15.14
CA ILE A 40 -13.57 -15.44 14.86
C ILE A 40 -13.11 -16.08 16.16
N PHE A 41 -12.59 -15.29 17.10
CA PHE A 41 -12.18 -15.78 18.43
C PHE A 41 -13.35 -16.43 19.18
N SER A 42 -14.54 -15.84 19.11
CA SER A 42 -15.74 -16.34 19.78
C SER A 42 -16.22 -17.68 19.17
N ILE A 43 -16.20 -17.82 17.83
CA ILE A 43 -16.50 -19.10 17.15
C ILE A 43 -15.49 -20.19 17.53
N ILE A 44 -14.20 -19.85 17.57
CA ILE A 44 -13.13 -20.82 17.92
C ILE A 44 -13.32 -21.30 19.37
N SER A 45 -13.60 -20.38 20.29
CA SER A 45 -13.85 -20.70 21.69
C SER A 45 -15.14 -21.52 21.89
N PHE A 46 -16.21 -21.23 21.13
CA PHE A 46 -17.48 -21.96 21.21
C PHE A 46 -17.36 -23.40 20.65
N ARG A 47 -16.47 -23.62 19.67
CA ARG A 47 -16.15 -24.95 19.14
C ARG A 47 -15.33 -25.83 20.09
N GLY A 48 -15.06 -25.37 21.32
CA GLY A 48 -14.34 -26.16 22.33
C GLY A 48 -12.85 -26.31 22.06
N ILE A 49 -12.30 -25.56 21.09
CA ILE A 49 -10.85 -25.44 20.91
C ILE A 49 -10.38 -24.48 22.01
N SER A 50 -9.94 -25.03 23.14
CA SER A 50 -9.26 -24.25 24.18
C SER A 50 -8.02 -23.64 23.55
N ILE A 51 -8.07 -22.34 23.23
CA ILE A 51 -6.90 -21.62 22.73
C ILE A 51 -5.92 -21.56 23.89
N ASP A 52 -4.92 -22.44 23.87
CA ASP A 52 -3.87 -22.43 24.87
C ASP A 52 -2.96 -21.22 24.63
N LEU A 53 -3.32 -20.09 25.24
CA LEU A 53 -2.54 -18.86 25.19
C LEU A 53 -1.13 -19.04 25.76
N SER A 54 -0.84 -20.13 26.49
CA SER A 54 0.52 -20.44 26.95
C SER A 54 1.47 -20.81 25.79
N VAL A 55 0.94 -21.24 24.65
CA VAL A 55 1.70 -21.51 23.43
C VAL A 55 1.98 -20.23 22.62
N PHE A 56 1.27 -19.13 22.91
CA PHE A 56 1.44 -17.86 22.22
C PHE A 56 2.72 -17.14 22.69
N ARG A 57 3.82 -17.34 21.96
CA ARG A 57 5.08 -16.63 22.23
C ARG A 57 5.08 -15.27 21.55
N VAL A 58 5.06 -14.22 22.36
CA VAL A 58 5.16 -12.82 21.92
C VAL A 58 6.42 -12.57 21.08
N GLU A 59 7.48 -13.34 21.31
CA GLU A 59 8.73 -13.33 20.54
C GLU A 59 8.47 -13.46 19.02
N TRP A 60 7.63 -14.42 18.60
CA TRP A 60 7.31 -14.62 17.19
C TRP A 60 6.50 -13.47 16.60
N LEU A 61 5.64 -12.84 17.41
CA LEU A 61 4.88 -11.66 16.99
C LEU A 61 5.83 -10.49 16.71
N VAL A 62 6.79 -10.25 17.61
CA VAL A 62 7.81 -9.22 17.44
C VAL A 62 8.66 -9.50 16.20
N CYS A 63 9.10 -10.75 16.00
CA CYS A 63 9.81 -11.15 14.78
C CYS A 63 8.98 -10.86 13.52
N GLY A 64 7.70 -11.20 13.51
CA GLY A 64 6.80 -10.92 12.38
C GLY A 64 6.68 -9.43 12.07
N ILE A 65 6.54 -8.59 13.09
CA ILE A 65 6.50 -7.12 12.93
C ILE A 65 7.80 -6.60 12.33
N ILE A 66 8.96 -7.11 12.78
CA ILE A 66 10.26 -6.73 12.24
C ILE A 66 10.36 -7.10 10.75
N PHE A 67 9.99 -8.33 10.38
CA PHE A 67 9.99 -8.76 8.97
C PHE A 67 9.04 -7.93 8.10
N LEU A 68 7.88 -7.55 8.63
CA LEU A 68 6.93 -6.69 7.94
C LEU A 68 7.53 -5.29 7.66
N ILE A 69 8.15 -4.67 8.66
CA ILE A 69 8.80 -3.36 8.51
C ILE A 69 9.95 -3.46 7.49
N LEU A 70 10.75 -4.52 7.55
CA LEU A 70 11.81 -4.76 6.58
C LEU A 70 11.27 -4.90 5.16
N ALA A 71 10.16 -5.62 4.97
CA ALA A 71 9.50 -5.75 3.67
C ALA A 71 9.07 -4.37 3.12
N TRP A 72 8.45 -3.53 3.95
CA TRP A 72 8.08 -2.16 3.54
C TRP A 72 9.28 -1.30 3.17
N ILE A 73 10.40 -1.44 3.89
CA ILE A 73 11.65 -0.75 3.55
C ILE A 73 12.17 -1.25 2.19
N VAL A 74 12.18 -2.55 1.94
CA VAL A 74 12.62 -3.12 0.65
C VAL A 74 11.75 -2.61 -0.50
N ASP A 75 10.43 -2.58 -0.33
CA ASP A 75 9.52 -2.01 -1.34
C ASP A 75 9.76 -0.52 -1.57
N ALA A 76 10.00 0.25 -0.50
CA ALA A 76 10.33 1.67 -0.60
C ALA A 76 11.66 1.89 -1.32
N VAL A 77 12.67 1.06 -1.04
CA VAL A 77 13.96 1.06 -1.74
C VAL A 77 13.75 0.75 -3.22
N ARG A 78 12.91 -0.22 -3.58
CA ARG A 78 12.57 -0.51 -4.98
C ARG A 78 12.01 0.71 -5.69
N VAL A 79 11.00 1.37 -5.12
CA VAL A 79 10.40 2.58 -5.71
C VAL A 79 11.43 3.71 -5.81
N TYR A 80 12.23 3.91 -4.76
CA TYR A 80 13.27 4.93 -4.71
C TYR A 80 14.33 4.72 -5.80
N LEU A 81 14.88 3.51 -5.92
CA LEU A 81 15.90 3.20 -6.93
C LEU A 81 15.33 3.29 -8.35
N SER A 82 14.13 2.74 -8.60
CA SER A 82 13.47 2.83 -9.89
C SER A 82 13.23 4.28 -10.30
N SER A 83 12.85 5.14 -9.36
CA SER A 83 12.65 6.55 -9.66
C SER A 83 13.95 7.30 -9.97
N ARG A 84 15.03 6.94 -9.28
CA ARG A 84 16.35 7.53 -9.49
C ARG A 84 16.95 7.10 -10.83
N ALA A 85 16.65 5.88 -11.29
CA ALA A 85 17.00 5.41 -12.62
C ALA A 85 16.37 6.26 -13.75
N TRP A 86 15.24 6.93 -13.47
CA TRP A 86 14.60 7.87 -14.39
C TRP A 86 14.98 9.33 -14.17
N ASN A 87 16.10 9.59 -13.47
CA ASN A 87 16.56 10.94 -13.14
C ASN A 87 15.51 11.77 -12.37
N LYS A 88 14.64 11.12 -11.59
CA LYS A 88 13.67 11.80 -10.72
C LYS A 88 14.22 11.94 -9.31
N THR A 89 14.03 13.12 -8.74
CA THR A 89 14.50 13.48 -7.39
C THR A 89 13.43 13.22 -6.35
N ILE A 90 12.99 11.98 -6.22
CA ILE A 90 12.10 11.60 -5.11
C ILE A 90 12.96 11.19 -3.91
N THR A 91 12.60 11.66 -2.72
CA THR A 91 13.28 11.27 -1.48
C THR A 91 12.85 9.88 -1.04
N PHE A 92 13.68 9.20 -0.24
CA PHE A 92 13.30 7.90 0.34
C PHE A 92 12.02 7.99 1.18
N GLY A 93 11.83 9.06 1.95
CA GLY A 93 10.62 9.27 2.75
C GLY A 93 9.35 9.38 1.88
N GLN A 94 9.44 10.01 0.71
CA GLN A 94 8.34 10.04 -0.25
C GLN A 94 8.08 8.66 -0.85
N ALA A 95 9.12 7.90 -1.20
CA ALA A 95 8.96 6.52 -1.68
C ALA A 95 8.31 5.61 -0.62
N LEU A 96 8.71 5.72 0.64
CA LEU A 96 8.09 5.00 1.75
C LEU A 96 6.62 5.39 1.94
N LYS A 97 6.31 6.69 1.88
CA LYS A 97 4.92 7.17 1.97
C LYS A 97 4.07 6.65 0.82
N THR A 98 4.61 6.59 -0.39
CA THR A 98 3.95 6.00 -1.57
C THR A 98 3.61 4.54 -1.32
N VAL A 99 4.57 3.74 -0.86
CA VAL A 99 4.38 2.31 -0.59
C VAL A 99 3.33 2.07 0.50
N LEU A 100 3.44 2.76 1.65
CA LEU A 100 2.52 2.61 2.76
C LEU A 100 1.09 3.05 2.40
N SER A 101 0.95 4.12 1.62
CA SER A 101 -0.36 4.58 1.13
C SER A 101 -0.97 3.57 0.15
N GLY A 102 -0.13 2.95 -0.68
CA GLY A 102 -0.53 1.83 -1.54
C GLY A 102 -1.05 0.65 -0.74
N TYR A 103 -0.29 0.18 0.26
CA TYR A 103 -0.71 -0.93 1.13
C TYR A 103 -2.01 -0.63 1.85
N PHE A 104 -2.12 0.55 2.47
CA PHE A 104 -3.32 0.96 3.17
C PHE A 104 -4.54 0.92 2.25
N MET A 105 -4.44 1.52 1.05
CA MET A 105 -5.55 1.56 0.10
C MET A 105 -5.88 0.18 -0.46
N SER A 106 -4.88 -0.69 -0.68
CA SER A 106 -5.13 -2.09 -1.04
C SER A 106 -5.84 -2.86 0.07
N THR A 107 -5.53 -2.63 1.34
CA THR A 107 -6.16 -3.38 2.44
C THR A 107 -7.61 -2.94 2.70
N ILE A 108 -7.95 -1.66 2.51
CA ILE A 108 -9.32 -1.18 2.76
C ILE A 108 -10.26 -1.36 1.56
N THR A 109 -9.73 -1.60 0.36
CA THR A 109 -10.55 -1.74 -0.86
C THR A 109 -10.79 -3.21 -1.22
N PRO A 110 -12.00 -3.57 -1.71
CA PRO A 110 -12.25 -4.91 -2.24
C PRO A 110 -11.26 -5.26 -3.35
N SER A 111 -10.77 -6.51 -3.35
CA SER A 111 -9.82 -7.04 -4.34
C SER A 111 -8.46 -6.34 -4.40
N ALA A 112 -8.11 -5.52 -3.40
CA ALA A 112 -6.84 -4.78 -3.33
C ALA A 112 -6.58 -3.79 -4.47
N THR A 113 -7.61 -3.42 -5.23
CA THR A 113 -7.51 -2.57 -6.44
C THR A 113 -7.06 -1.14 -6.14
N GLY A 114 -7.29 -0.63 -4.91
CA GLY A 114 -7.00 0.76 -4.54
C GLY A 114 -5.52 1.11 -4.39
N GLY A 115 -4.61 0.14 -4.31
CA GLY A 115 -3.19 0.41 -4.03
C GLY A 115 -2.45 1.12 -5.16
N THR A 116 -2.56 0.62 -6.38
CA THR A 116 -1.87 1.15 -7.56
C THR A 116 -2.27 2.61 -7.86
N PRO A 117 -3.57 2.98 -7.85
CA PRO A 117 -3.98 4.39 -7.96
C PRO A 117 -3.44 5.28 -6.83
N ALA A 118 -3.39 4.77 -5.60
CA ALA A 118 -2.87 5.52 -4.45
C ALA A 118 -1.37 5.81 -4.59
N GLN A 119 -0.59 4.82 -5.04
CA GLN A 119 0.84 5.02 -5.32
C GLN A 119 1.04 6.10 -6.39
N MET A 120 0.27 6.05 -7.48
CA MET A 120 0.33 7.04 -8.56
C MET A 120 -0.03 8.45 -8.07
N TYR A 121 -1.06 8.56 -7.21
CA TYR A 121 -1.46 9.83 -6.59
C TYR A 121 -0.36 10.42 -5.70
N VAL A 122 0.24 9.63 -4.81
CA VAL A 122 1.29 10.11 -3.90
C VAL A 122 2.56 10.50 -4.66
N LEU A 123 2.92 9.74 -5.71
CA LEU A 123 4.04 10.08 -6.59
C LEU A 123 3.78 11.37 -7.39
N GLY A 124 2.56 11.55 -7.90
CA GLY A 124 2.15 12.79 -8.56
C GLY A 124 2.28 14.01 -7.63
N ARG A 125 1.84 13.86 -6.37
CA ARG A 125 2.02 14.87 -5.31
C ARG A 125 3.48 15.07 -4.88
N SER A 126 4.37 14.13 -5.20
CA SER A 126 5.80 14.20 -4.93
C SER A 126 6.60 14.86 -6.06
N GLY A 127 5.93 15.35 -7.11
CA GLY A 127 6.53 16.13 -8.20
C GLY A 127 6.68 15.39 -9.52
N LEU A 128 6.18 14.16 -9.64
CA LEU A 128 6.13 13.45 -10.92
C LEU A 128 4.90 13.89 -11.71
N THR A 129 5.01 13.94 -13.04
CA THR A 129 3.81 14.06 -13.87
C THR A 129 2.97 12.78 -13.76
N TRP A 130 1.66 12.85 -14.04
CA TRP A 130 0.79 11.68 -13.98
C TRP A 130 1.27 10.54 -14.89
N GLY A 131 1.79 10.84 -16.08
CA GLY A 131 2.37 9.84 -16.97
C GLY A 131 3.61 9.16 -16.39
N GLU A 132 4.49 9.92 -15.75
CA GLU A 132 5.69 9.40 -15.07
C GLU A 132 5.35 8.58 -13.83
N ALA A 133 4.40 9.04 -13.02
CA ALA A 133 3.93 8.31 -11.86
C ALA A 133 3.29 6.98 -12.26
N GLY A 134 2.42 6.99 -13.27
CA GLY A 134 1.75 5.78 -13.77
C GLY A 134 2.74 4.77 -14.34
N SER A 135 3.65 5.22 -15.20
CA SER A 135 4.70 4.36 -15.75
C SER A 135 5.60 3.79 -14.66
N LEU A 136 5.98 4.58 -13.65
CA LEU A 136 6.85 4.12 -12.56
C LEU A 136 6.18 3.00 -11.77
N VAL A 137 4.90 3.19 -11.45
CA VAL A 137 4.10 2.22 -10.72
C VAL A 137 3.96 0.92 -11.52
N VAL A 138 3.69 1.01 -12.82
CA VAL A 138 3.60 -0.18 -13.69
C VAL A 138 4.92 -0.93 -13.76
N VAL A 139 6.04 -0.23 -13.98
CA VAL A 139 7.37 -0.86 -14.03
C VAL A 139 7.73 -1.50 -12.70
N CYS A 140 7.50 -0.83 -11.58
CA CYS A 140 7.71 -1.40 -10.25
C CYS A 140 6.82 -2.64 -10.01
N GLY A 141 5.58 -2.61 -10.49
CA GLY A 141 4.67 -3.75 -10.43
C GLY A 141 5.16 -4.95 -11.23
N ILE A 142 5.63 -4.73 -12.47
CA ILE A 142 6.22 -5.78 -13.29
C ILE A 142 7.48 -6.36 -12.63
N LEU A 143 8.37 -5.50 -12.11
CA LEU A 143 9.56 -5.96 -11.39
C LEU A 143 9.21 -6.83 -10.19
N TYR A 144 8.18 -6.46 -9.42
CA TYR A 144 7.68 -7.27 -8.32
C TYR A 144 7.16 -8.63 -8.80
N GLN A 145 6.31 -8.66 -9.83
CA GLN A 145 5.73 -9.90 -10.36
C GLN A 145 6.81 -10.82 -10.95
N VAL A 146 7.77 -10.29 -11.70
CA VAL A 146 8.89 -11.07 -12.24
C VAL A 146 9.77 -11.63 -11.12
N SER A 147 10.08 -10.83 -10.10
CA SER A 147 10.87 -11.30 -8.95
C SER A 147 10.16 -12.44 -8.21
N LEU A 148 8.83 -12.32 -8.03
CA LEU A 148 8.01 -13.36 -7.41
C LEU A 148 8.00 -14.65 -8.24
N LEU A 149 7.80 -14.54 -9.56
CA LEU A 149 7.81 -15.69 -10.46
C LEU A 149 9.16 -16.41 -10.45
N LEU A 150 10.27 -15.66 -10.47
CA LEU A 150 11.62 -16.24 -10.38
C LEU A 150 11.83 -16.95 -9.04
N LEU A 151 11.39 -16.35 -7.93
CA LEU A 151 11.47 -16.98 -6.61
C LEU A 151 10.70 -18.31 -6.57
N ILE A 152 9.49 -18.35 -7.14
CA ILE A 152 8.69 -19.57 -7.24
C ILE A 152 9.41 -20.64 -8.05
N VAL A 153 9.98 -20.27 -9.20
CA VAL A 153 10.75 -21.20 -10.04
C VAL A 153 11.92 -21.78 -9.26
N VAL A 154 12.74 -20.95 -8.62
CA VAL A 154 13.88 -21.41 -7.80
C VAL A 154 13.43 -22.37 -6.70
N PHE A 155 12.32 -22.06 -6.03
CA PHE A 155 11.80 -22.90 -4.94
C PHE A 155 11.25 -24.24 -5.42
N ILE A 156 10.72 -24.33 -6.64
CA ILE A 156 10.25 -25.60 -7.23
C ILE A 156 11.42 -26.53 -7.57
N PHE A 157 12.57 -25.98 -7.96
CA PHE A 157 13.75 -26.75 -8.35
C PHE A 157 14.72 -27.04 -7.18
N LEU A 158 14.49 -26.44 -6.00
CA LEU A 158 15.23 -26.70 -4.77
C LEU A 158 14.60 -27.86 -3.99
#